data_AF-A0A954VCZ1-F1
#
_entry.id   AF-A0A954VCZ1-F1
#
_cell.length_a   1.000
_cell.length_b   1.000
_cell.length_c   1.000
_cell.angle_alpha   90.00
_cell.angle_beta   90.00
_cell.angle_gamma   90.00
#
_symmetry.space_group_name_H-M   'P 1'
#
loop_
_entity.id
_entity.type
_entity.pdbx_description
1 polymer ?
#
loop_
_entity_poly.entity_id
_entity_poly.type
_entity_poly.pdbx_seq_one_letter_code
_entity_poly.pdbx_strand_id
1 'polypeptide(L)'
;MTRTTTSNHSKRWTGRAGYRSVFLAAFATCVQLLACHVTSSTAIAQVHSQYRADMEPGAIGRQQLARGGPRAGYYQPVELYGDGLQISVADGQGFATPSVGSIKVGLLIGHAYRFQVSGLRNREQVQLYPTVEVIDRLYPPEGKRERYPIPIELTQEDLALALNNRLVTRVIYLETPQSAVPERESQTAGQRYFEVLPSDDPLQVADVLGRPMVILKIGSRTPTADGLDDGFLLGSPPVEHLMASTTAPAAPPTASRGTEPYIAPITHLSHPQGQSATTFMPAPSRITLPNRAAARRY
;
A
#
# COMPACT_ATOMS: atom_id res chain seq x y z
N MET A 1 2.84 86.15 47.95
CA MET A 1 3.50 84.83 47.83
C MET A 1 2.98 84.17 46.55
N THR A 2 3.49 84.61 45.40
CA THR A 2 4.68 84.10 44.66
C THR A 2 4.24 83.17 43.53
N ARG A 3 3.99 83.78 42.36
CA ARG A 3 4.06 83.16 41.04
C ARG A 3 5.48 82.66 40.81
N THR A 4 5.62 81.47 40.25
CA THR A 4 6.91 80.99 39.72
C THR A 4 6.74 80.63 38.25
N THR A 5 7.42 81.39 37.43
CA THR A 5 7.56 81.27 35.98
C THR A 5 8.88 80.57 35.69
N THR A 6 8.90 79.57 34.82
CA THR A 6 10.13 79.00 34.23
C THR A 6 9.77 78.41 32.86
N SER A 7 9.94 79.16 31.77
CA SER A 7 11.18 79.37 31.00
C SER A 7 11.54 78.15 30.14
N ASN A 8 11.19 78.26 28.86
CA ASN A 8 11.36 77.29 27.79
C ASN A 8 12.71 77.55 27.09
N HIS A 9 13.67 76.64 27.21
CA HIS A 9 14.99 76.77 26.57
C HIS A 9 15.03 76.03 25.23
N SER A 10 14.94 76.78 24.14
CA SER A 10 15.21 76.30 22.78
C SER A 10 16.72 76.38 22.48
N LYS A 11 17.37 75.22 22.32
CA LYS A 11 18.73 75.13 21.78
C LYS A 11 18.68 75.07 20.26
N ARG A 12 19.01 76.19 19.62
CA ARG A 12 19.34 76.28 18.20
C ARG A 12 20.69 75.57 17.97
N TRP A 13 20.70 74.56 17.11
CA TRP A 13 21.93 73.93 16.60
C TRP A 13 22.21 74.47 15.19
N THR A 14 23.33 75.18 15.07
CA THR A 14 23.95 75.58 13.80
C THR A 14 25.08 74.60 13.51
N GLY A 15 24.99 73.87 12.40
CA GLY A 15 26.04 72.98 11.91
C GLY A 15 25.75 72.57 10.47
N ARG A 16 26.22 73.39 9.53
CA ARG A 16 26.08 73.22 8.08
C ARG A 16 27.47 72.87 7.53
N ALA A 17 27.55 71.81 6.73
CA ALA A 17 28.54 71.51 5.69
C ALA A 17 29.10 70.08 5.81
N GLY A 18 28.97 69.29 4.73
CA GLY A 18 29.95 68.22 4.46
C GLY A 18 29.45 66.80 4.28
N TYR A 19 28.22 66.51 3.83
CA TYR A 19 27.83 65.10 3.55
C TYR A 19 26.86 64.95 2.36
N ARG A 20 27.11 65.62 1.23
CA ARG A 20 26.27 65.43 0.01
C ARG A 20 26.93 64.68 -1.14
N SER A 21 28.16 64.18 -0.97
CA SER A 21 28.92 63.60 -2.09
C SER A 21 29.33 62.14 -1.90
N VAL A 22 28.90 61.47 -0.82
CA VAL A 22 29.24 60.04 -0.57
C VAL A 22 28.01 59.12 -0.68
N PHE A 23 26.79 59.66 -0.67
CA PHE A 23 25.57 58.85 -0.68
C PHE A 23 25.08 58.40 -2.06
N LEU A 24 25.63 58.92 -3.16
CA LEU A 24 25.19 58.52 -4.51
C LEU A 24 25.94 57.32 -5.10
N ALA A 25 27.08 56.92 -4.53
CA ALA A 25 27.85 55.77 -5.00
C ALA A 25 27.56 54.47 -4.22
N ALA A 26 26.78 54.52 -3.14
CA ALA A 26 26.45 53.35 -2.33
C ALA A 26 25.12 52.67 -2.70
N PHE A 27 24.27 53.31 -3.53
CA PHE A 27 22.98 52.75 -3.93
C PHE A 27 23.04 51.93 -5.23
N ALA A 28 24.04 52.12 -6.08
CA ALA A 28 24.19 51.38 -7.32
C ALA A 28 24.78 49.97 -7.11
N THR A 29 25.56 49.74 -6.05
CA THR A 29 26.15 48.43 -5.75
C THR A 29 25.20 47.49 -5.01
N CYS A 30 24.18 48.02 -4.33
CA CYS A 30 23.16 47.20 -3.64
C CYS A 30 22.09 46.63 -4.59
N VAL A 31 21.87 47.22 -5.76
CA VAL A 31 20.88 46.71 -6.74
C VAL A 31 21.46 45.58 -7.60
N GLN A 32 22.78 45.53 -7.80
CA GLN A 32 23.45 44.45 -8.53
C GLN A 32 23.84 43.23 -7.67
N LEU A 33 23.75 43.32 -6.34
CA LEU A 33 23.85 42.14 -5.44
C LEU A 33 22.49 41.50 -5.11
N LEU A 34 21.38 42.10 -5.53
CA LEU A 34 20.02 41.57 -5.31
C LEU A 34 19.45 40.82 -6.53
N ALA A 35 20.17 40.77 -7.67
CA ALA A 35 19.65 40.25 -8.94
C ALA A 35 20.16 38.87 -9.36
N CYS A 36 20.94 38.15 -8.53
CA CYS A 36 21.61 36.92 -8.98
C CYS A 36 21.28 35.61 -8.24
N HIS A 37 20.35 35.55 -7.27
CA HIS A 37 20.11 34.29 -6.53
C HIS A 37 18.65 33.88 -6.47
N VAL A 38 18.03 33.54 -7.61
CA VAL A 38 16.92 32.57 -7.62
C VAL A 38 16.97 31.72 -8.89
N THR A 39 18.06 30.97 -9.08
CA THR A 39 17.98 29.76 -9.90
C THR A 39 17.59 28.65 -8.93
N SER A 40 16.29 28.46 -8.72
CA SER A 40 15.77 27.30 -8.01
C SER A 40 16.06 26.08 -8.86
N SER A 41 17.22 25.46 -8.66
CA SER A 41 17.40 24.06 -9.04
C SER A 41 16.35 23.28 -8.25
N THR A 42 15.28 22.84 -8.91
CA THR A 42 14.50 21.71 -8.42
C THR A 42 15.43 20.51 -8.49
N ALA A 43 16.30 20.36 -7.50
CA ALA A 43 16.83 19.07 -7.17
C ALA A 43 15.60 18.22 -6.89
N ILE A 44 15.28 17.32 -7.82
CA ILE A 44 14.38 16.22 -7.55
C ILE A 44 15.02 15.57 -6.33
N ALA A 45 14.41 15.80 -5.15
CA ALA A 45 14.84 15.15 -3.94
C ALA A 45 14.83 13.67 -4.29
N GLN A 46 16.02 13.05 -4.27
CA GLN A 46 16.13 11.60 -4.32
C GLN A 46 15.32 11.13 -3.12
N VAL A 47 14.07 10.72 -3.35
CA VAL A 47 13.20 10.13 -2.34
C VAL A 47 13.87 8.81 -2.01
N HIS A 48 14.76 8.84 -1.03
CA HIS A 48 15.32 7.62 -0.47
C HIS A 48 14.13 6.88 0.12
N SER A 49 13.67 5.83 -0.55
CA SER A 49 12.58 5.00 -0.03
C SER A 49 12.96 4.60 1.38
N GLN A 50 12.17 5.07 2.34
CA GLN A 50 12.46 4.87 3.76
C GLN A 50 12.26 3.41 4.18
N TYR A 51 11.52 2.65 3.37
CA TYR A 51 11.22 1.25 3.59
C TYR A 51 11.69 0.40 2.43
N ARG A 52 12.27 -0.74 2.77
CA ARG A 52 12.72 -1.73 1.78
C ARG A 52 12.34 -3.13 2.19
N ALA A 53 11.94 -3.96 1.23
CA ALA A 53 11.52 -5.33 1.53
C ALA A 53 12.64 -6.19 2.14
N ASP A 54 13.90 -5.84 1.96
CA ASP A 54 15.07 -6.54 2.50
C ASP A 54 15.39 -6.22 3.97
N MET A 55 14.68 -5.27 4.59
CA MET A 55 14.83 -4.94 6.02
C MET A 55 14.57 -6.14 6.94
N GLU A 56 15.15 -6.10 8.15
CA GLU A 56 14.92 -7.11 9.19
C GLU A 56 13.42 -7.29 9.47
N PRO A 57 12.93 -8.53 9.67
CA PRO A 57 11.52 -8.77 9.99
C PRO A 57 11.03 -7.93 11.18
N GLY A 58 9.89 -7.27 10.99
CA GLY A 58 9.25 -6.41 11.97
C GLY A 58 9.77 -4.97 11.98
N ALA A 59 10.83 -4.65 11.24
CA ALA A 59 11.41 -3.31 11.23
C ALA A 59 10.46 -2.28 10.59
N ILE A 60 9.79 -2.65 9.49
CA ILE A 60 8.87 -1.76 8.77
C ILE A 60 7.65 -1.50 9.64
N GLY A 61 7.05 -2.55 10.19
CA GLY A 61 5.90 -2.48 11.07
C GLY A 61 6.16 -1.61 12.31
N ARG A 62 7.29 -1.81 13.01
CA ARG A 62 7.67 -0.97 14.17
C ARG A 62 7.82 0.49 13.79
N GLN A 63 8.43 0.78 12.64
CA GLN A 63 8.57 2.15 12.15
C GLN A 63 7.21 2.75 11.76
N GLN A 64 6.30 1.97 11.18
CA GLN A 64 4.94 2.43 10.87
C GLN A 64 4.13 2.73 12.14
N LEU A 65 4.26 1.93 13.20
CA LEU A 65 3.65 2.22 14.50
C LEU A 65 4.21 3.50 15.14
N ALA A 66 5.52 3.73 15.04
CA ALA A 66 6.16 4.93 15.58
C ALA A 66 5.66 6.23 14.92
N ARG A 67 5.14 6.16 13.69
CA ARG A 67 4.48 7.29 13.01
C ARG A 67 3.07 7.60 13.55
N GLY A 68 2.53 6.74 14.41
CA GLY A 68 1.19 6.88 14.99
C GLY A 68 0.05 6.46 14.06
N GLY A 69 -1.18 6.82 14.44
CA GLY A 69 -2.41 6.51 13.71
C GLY A 69 -3.14 5.27 14.23
N PRO A 70 -4.26 4.87 13.57
CA PRO A 70 -5.22 3.87 14.07
C PRO A 70 -4.76 2.41 13.89
N ARG A 71 -3.45 2.15 14.00
CA ARG A 71 -2.79 0.85 13.81
C ARG A 71 -2.36 0.20 15.13
N ALA A 72 -2.00 1.02 16.13
CA ALA A 72 -1.51 0.52 17.41
C ALA A 72 -2.59 -0.31 18.12
N GLY A 73 -2.19 -1.49 18.62
CA GLY A 73 -3.10 -2.41 19.31
C GLY A 73 -4.10 -3.14 18.41
N TYR A 74 -4.05 -2.94 17.09
CA TYR A 74 -4.98 -3.59 16.17
C TYR A 74 -4.48 -4.95 15.70
N TYR A 75 -5.31 -5.98 15.92
CA TYR A 75 -5.10 -7.30 15.34
C TYR A 75 -5.77 -7.38 13.98
N GLN A 76 -4.99 -7.53 12.92
CA GLN A 76 -5.48 -7.73 11.57
C GLN A 76 -5.67 -9.23 11.31
N PRO A 77 -6.87 -9.71 10.97
CA PRO A 77 -7.03 -11.09 10.54
C PRO A 77 -6.26 -11.37 9.26
N VAL A 78 -5.58 -12.51 9.25
CA VAL A 78 -4.82 -13.06 8.14
C VAL A 78 -5.17 -14.53 8.03
N GLU A 79 -5.32 -15.02 6.81
CA GLU A 79 -5.57 -16.43 6.53
C GLU A 79 -4.45 -16.96 5.63
N LEU A 80 -3.58 -17.79 6.20
CA LEU A 80 -2.55 -18.50 5.45
C LEU A 80 -3.12 -19.85 5.01
N TYR A 81 -2.91 -20.21 3.75
CA TYR A 81 -3.43 -21.48 3.22
C TYR A 81 -2.54 -22.07 2.12
N GLY A 82 -2.68 -23.36 1.90
CA GLY A 82 -2.07 -24.09 0.79
C GLY A 82 -2.47 -25.56 0.81
N ASP A 83 -2.52 -26.17 -0.37
CA ASP A 83 -3.02 -27.54 -0.52
C ASP A 83 -2.17 -28.57 0.23
N GLY A 84 -2.81 -29.39 1.07
CA GLY A 84 -2.16 -30.43 1.87
C GLY A 84 -1.22 -29.95 2.99
N LEU A 85 -1.06 -28.64 3.18
CA LEU A 85 -0.12 -28.09 4.15
C LEU A 85 -0.61 -28.27 5.59
N GLN A 86 0.33 -28.43 6.50
CA GLN A 86 0.10 -28.27 7.94
C GLN A 86 0.77 -26.96 8.36
N ILE A 87 -0.02 -26.05 8.92
CA ILE A 87 0.41 -24.67 9.22
C ILE A 87 0.20 -24.38 10.70
N SER A 88 1.27 -23.96 11.38
CA SER A 88 1.26 -23.51 12.76
C SER A 88 1.93 -22.14 12.89
N VAL A 89 1.56 -21.40 13.92
CA VAL A 89 2.13 -20.09 14.26
C VAL A 89 2.88 -20.20 15.59
N ALA A 90 3.96 -19.46 15.75
CA ALA A 90 4.68 -19.41 17.02
C ALA A 90 3.86 -18.69 18.10
N ASP A 91 3.79 -19.25 19.31
CA ASP A 91 2.91 -18.80 20.40
C ASP A 91 3.61 -18.63 21.77
N GLY A 92 4.94 -18.47 21.77
CA GLY A 92 5.73 -18.23 22.98
C GLY A 92 6.14 -19.50 23.71
N GLN A 93 5.59 -20.66 23.35
CA GLN A 93 6.03 -21.98 23.83
C GLN A 93 6.64 -22.85 22.71
N GLY A 94 6.81 -22.26 21.53
CA GLY A 94 7.18 -22.97 20.31
C GLY A 94 6.16 -22.66 19.23
N PHE A 95 5.65 -23.71 18.58
CA PHE A 95 4.59 -23.60 17.58
C PHE A 95 3.29 -24.20 18.10
N ALA A 96 2.18 -23.49 17.88
CA ALA A 96 0.85 -23.95 18.20
C ALA A 96 0.48 -25.24 17.45
N THR A 97 -0.65 -25.87 17.83
CA THR A 97 -1.15 -27.06 17.13
C THR A 97 -1.39 -26.74 15.65
N PRO A 98 -0.82 -27.54 14.71
CA PRO A 98 -0.95 -27.26 13.29
C PRO A 98 -2.38 -27.43 12.80
N SER A 99 -2.80 -26.51 11.93
CA SER A 99 -4.05 -26.59 11.17
C SER A 99 -3.78 -27.15 9.78
N VAL A 100 -4.66 -28.00 9.26
CA VAL A 100 -4.52 -28.62 7.93
C VAL A 100 -5.16 -27.72 6.87
N GLY A 101 -4.45 -27.50 5.77
CA GLY A 101 -4.86 -26.72 4.61
C GLY A 101 -4.84 -25.20 4.82
N SER A 102 -5.31 -24.73 5.98
CA SER A 102 -5.38 -23.30 6.28
C SER A 102 -5.33 -23.01 7.78
N ILE A 103 -4.78 -21.85 8.14
CA ILE A 103 -4.87 -21.27 9.49
C ILE A 103 -5.34 -19.81 9.37
N LYS A 104 -6.30 -19.41 10.22
CA LYS A 104 -6.72 -18.02 10.35
C LYS A 104 -6.37 -17.48 11.73
N VAL A 105 -5.66 -16.35 11.74
CA VAL A 105 -5.18 -15.70 12.97
C VAL A 105 -5.31 -14.19 12.87
N GLY A 106 -5.55 -13.54 14.00
CA GLY A 106 -5.35 -12.11 14.16
C GLY A 106 -3.89 -11.84 14.53
N LEU A 107 -3.20 -11.06 13.70
CA LEU A 107 -1.82 -10.66 13.92
C LEU A 107 -1.77 -9.18 14.33
N LEU A 108 -1.07 -8.87 15.41
CA LEU A 108 -0.86 -7.52 15.88
C LEU A 108 0.01 -6.76 14.87
N ILE A 109 -0.50 -5.64 14.40
CA ILE A 109 0.24 -4.80 13.44
C ILE A 109 1.53 -4.31 14.07
N GLY A 110 2.59 -4.28 13.27
CA GLY A 110 3.90 -3.79 13.70
C GLY A 110 4.87 -4.88 14.13
N HIS A 111 4.43 -6.13 14.13
CA HIS A 111 5.22 -7.29 14.52
C HIS A 111 5.40 -8.26 13.36
N ALA A 112 6.48 -9.04 13.43
CA ALA A 112 6.73 -10.16 12.55
C ALA A 112 6.47 -11.47 13.29
N TYR A 113 5.83 -12.40 12.60
CA TYR A 113 5.39 -13.67 13.15
C TYR A 113 6.09 -14.82 12.43
N ARG A 114 6.58 -15.76 13.22
CA ARG A 114 7.15 -17.01 12.71
C ARG A 114 6.04 -18.03 12.55
N PHE A 115 5.96 -18.61 11.36
CA PHE A 115 5.10 -19.76 11.07
C PHE A 115 5.98 -20.98 10.82
N GLN A 116 5.41 -22.16 10.99
CA GLN A 116 5.97 -23.43 10.58
C GLN A 116 5.00 -24.08 9.60
N VAL A 117 5.55 -24.58 8.49
CA VAL A 117 4.82 -25.20 7.39
C VAL A 117 5.43 -26.56 7.11
N SER A 118 4.62 -27.60 7.16
CA SER A 118 4.98 -28.98 6.82
C SER A 118 3.90 -29.61 5.92
N GLY A 119 4.01 -30.91 5.64
CA GLY A 119 3.08 -31.58 4.71
C GLY A 119 3.32 -31.23 3.24
N LEU A 120 4.56 -30.86 2.90
CA LEU A 120 4.95 -30.49 1.53
C LEU A 120 4.80 -31.69 0.60
N ARG A 121 4.17 -31.47 -0.57
CA ARG A 121 3.99 -32.52 -1.58
C ARG A 121 5.33 -33.15 -1.98
N ASN A 122 5.42 -34.48 -1.92
CA ASN A 122 6.62 -35.28 -2.18
C ASN A 122 7.81 -35.00 -1.22
N ARG A 123 7.60 -34.27 -0.12
CA ARG A 123 8.65 -33.87 0.85
C ARG A 123 8.10 -33.73 2.28
N GLU A 124 7.34 -34.72 2.74
CA GLU A 124 6.59 -34.66 4.02
C GLU A 124 7.47 -34.43 5.26
N GLN A 125 8.73 -34.84 5.21
CA GLN A 125 9.69 -34.70 6.32
C GLN A 125 10.31 -33.31 6.42
N VAL A 126 10.16 -32.46 5.39
CA VAL A 126 10.78 -31.14 5.35
C VAL A 126 9.81 -30.10 5.89
N GLN A 127 10.37 -29.14 6.63
CA GLN A 127 9.62 -28.03 7.22
C GLN A 127 10.21 -26.71 6.74
N LEU A 128 9.34 -25.75 6.48
CA LEU A 128 9.70 -24.38 6.17
C LEU A 128 9.19 -23.46 7.28
N TYR A 129 9.88 -22.34 7.45
CA TYR A 129 9.64 -21.43 8.56
C TYR A 129 9.36 -19.99 8.08
N PRO A 130 8.26 -19.78 7.33
CA PRO A 130 7.96 -18.48 6.77
C PRO A 130 7.77 -17.42 7.85
N THR A 131 8.04 -16.18 7.48
CA THR A 131 7.83 -15.00 8.31
C THR A 131 6.75 -14.14 7.68
N VAL A 132 5.77 -13.72 8.49
CA VAL A 132 4.70 -12.82 8.09
C VAL A 132 4.77 -11.56 8.93
N GLU A 133 4.89 -10.42 8.29
CA GLU A 133 4.87 -9.11 8.93
C GLU A 133 3.66 -8.33 8.43
N VAL A 134 2.74 -7.99 9.34
CA VAL A 134 1.59 -7.15 9.01
C VAL A 134 1.94 -5.70 9.31
N ILE A 135 1.87 -4.86 8.28
CA ILE A 135 2.33 -3.47 8.35
C ILE A 135 1.17 -2.48 8.32
N ASP A 136 -0.01 -2.87 7.84
CA ASP A 136 -1.20 -2.01 7.83
C ASP A 136 -2.50 -2.81 8.08
N ARG A 137 -3.63 -2.11 8.23
CA ARG A 137 -4.96 -2.67 8.48
C ARG A 137 -5.96 -2.49 7.35
N LEU A 138 -6.90 -3.42 7.28
CA LEU A 138 -8.15 -3.24 6.56
C LEU A 138 -9.15 -2.41 7.39
N TYR A 139 -10.14 -1.86 6.69
CA TYR A 139 -11.26 -1.14 7.26
C TYR A 139 -12.59 -1.81 6.87
N PRO A 140 -12.83 -3.05 7.35
CA PRO A 140 -14.09 -3.73 7.08
C PRO A 140 -15.25 -3.04 7.83
N PRO A 141 -16.50 -3.31 7.44
CA PRO A 141 -17.66 -2.85 8.20
C PRO A 141 -17.57 -3.28 9.67
N GLU A 142 -18.16 -2.47 10.55
CA GLU A 142 -18.13 -2.71 12.00
C GLU A 142 -18.60 -4.11 12.37
N GLY A 143 -17.88 -4.77 13.29
CA GLY A 143 -18.15 -6.14 13.70
C GLY A 143 -17.96 -7.21 12.63
N LYS A 144 -17.38 -6.87 11.46
CA LYS A 144 -17.12 -7.83 10.37
C LYS A 144 -15.65 -8.14 10.14
N ARG A 145 -14.74 -7.66 10.99
CA ARG A 145 -13.28 -7.83 10.87
C ARG A 145 -12.86 -9.24 10.45
N GLU A 146 -13.33 -10.26 11.15
CA GLU A 146 -12.97 -11.67 10.92
C GLU A 146 -13.48 -12.27 9.61
N ARG A 147 -14.46 -11.61 8.96
CA ARG A 147 -14.96 -11.99 7.63
C ARG A 147 -14.10 -11.46 6.48
N TYR A 148 -13.15 -10.57 6.78
CA TYR A 148 -12.24 -9.98 5.80
C TYR A 148 -10.78 -10.20 6.23
N PRO A 149 -10.31 -11.47 6.30
CA PRO A 149 -8.89 -11.73 6.48
C PRO A 149 -8.11 -11.32 5.23
N ILE A 150 -6.84 -10.96 5.41
CA ILE A 150 -5.89 -10.84 4.30
C ILE A 150 -5.50 -12.26 3.88
N PRO A 151 -5.80 -12.71 2.65
CA PRO A 151 -5.41 -14.03 2.18
C PRO A 151 -3.91 -14.05 1.85
N ILE A 152 -3.24 -15.11 2.29
CA ILE A 152 -1.84 -15.40 1.96
C ILE A 152 -1.76 -16.84 1.47
N GLU A 153 -1.68 -17.00 0.16
CA GLU A 153 -1.47 -18.31 -0.44
C GLU A 153 0.00 -18.72 -0.37
N LEU A 154 0.27 -19.89 0.18
CA LEU A 154 1.57 -20.56 0.12
C LEU A 154 1.61 -21.48 -1.10
N THR A 155 2.01 -20.92 -2.24
CA THR A 155 1.99 -21.64 -3.52
C THR A 155 3.04 -22.75 -3.57
N GLN A 156 2.80 -23.74 -4.42
CA GLN A 156 3.77 -24.83 -4.60
C GLN A 156 5.09 -24.31 -5.19
N GLU A 157 5.04 -23.28 -6.05
CA GLU A 157 6.22 -22.62 -6.62
C GLU A 157 7.06 -21.94 -5.53
N ASP A 158 6.43 -21.14 -4.65
CA ASP A 158 7.13 -20.41 -3.59
C ASP A 158 7.84 -21.38 -2.63
N LEU A 159 7.13 -22.45 -2.25
CA LEU A 159 7.67 -23.49 -1.38
C LEU A 159 8.82 -24.26 -2.07
N ALA A 160 8.69 -24.57 -3.36
CA ALA A 160 9.74 -25.22 -4.12
C ALA A 160 11.00 -24.34 -4.24
N LEU A 161 10.84 -23.03 -4.48
CA LEU A 161 11.96 -22.08 -4.49
C LEU A 161 12.66 -22.05 -3.12
N ALA A 162 11.89 -21.94 -2.04
CA ALA A 162 12.41 -21.93 -0.68
C ALA A 162 13.22 -23.19 -0.34
N LEU A 163 12.74 -24.37 -0.76
CA LEU A 163 13.45 -25.64 -0.57
C LEU A 163 14.74 -25.74 -1.38
N ASN A 164 14.87 -24.97 -2.46
CA ASN A 164 16.09 -24.86 -3.26
C ASN A 164 16.99 -23.70 -2.78
N ASN A 165 16.93 -23.36 -1.49
CA ASN A 165 17.71 -22.31 -0.86
C ASN A 165 17.55 -20.93 -1.53
N ARG A 166 16.36 -20.64 -2.04
CA ARG A 166 16.00 -19.30 -2.53
C ARG A 166 15.15 -18.58 -1.50
N LEU A 167 15.44 -17.29 -1.29
CA LEU A 167 14.57 -16.43 -0.50
C LEU A 167 13.42 -15.92 -1.39
N VAL A 168 12.20 -16.29 -1.05
CA VAL A 168 10.98 -15.73 -1.64
C VAL A 168 10.51 -14.57 -0.77
N THR A 169 10.32 -13.39 -1.37
CA THR A 169 9.73 -12.23 -0.70
C THR A 169 8.49 -11.78 -1.46
N ARG A 170 7.33 -11.83 -0.82
CA ARG A 170 6.06 -11.35 -1.38
C ARG A 170 5.55 -10.17 -0.57
N VAL A 171 5.09 -9.14 -1.26
CA VAL A 171 4.38 -8.02 -0.64
C VAL A 171 2.93 -8.10 -1.09
N ILE A 172 2.04 -8.38 -0.14
CA ILE A 172 0.59 -8.40 -0.37
C ILE A 172 0.09 -6.98 -0.16
N TYR A 173 -0.59 -6.44 -1.16
CA TYR A 173 -1.12 -5.08 -1.14
C TYR A 173 -2.63 -5.06 -1.38
N LEU A 174 -3.27 -4.01 -0.90
CA LEU A 174 -4.67 -3.71 -1.19
C LEU A 174 -4.75 -2.79 -2.40
N GLU A 175 -5.35 -3.27 -3.48
CA GLU A 175 -5.62 -2.48 -4.69
C GLU A 175 -6.52 -1.27 -4.39
N THR A 176 -6.37 -0.21 -5.18
CA THR A 176 -7.32 0.91 -5.16
C THR A 176 -8.60 0.53 -5.92
N PRO A 177 -9.79 0.96 -5.49
CA PRO A 177 -11.04 0.63 -6.19
C PRO A 177 -11.07 1.03 -7.67
N GLN A 178 -10.27 2.02 -8.06
CA GLN A 178 -10.17 2.51 -9.44
C GLN A 178 -9.30 1.60 -10.33
N SER A 179 -8.30 0.94 -9.75
CA SER A 179 -7.40 0.02 -10.46
C SER A 179 -7.81 -1.44 -10.30
N ALA A 180 -8.68 -1.75 -9.34
CA ALA A 180 -9.10 -3.10 -9.03
C ALA A 180 -9.87 -3.73 -10.19
N VAL A 181 -9.47 -4.94 -10.56
CA VAL A 181 -10.22 -5.74 -11.53
C VAL A 181 -11.51 -6.21 -10.85
N PRO A 182 -12.71 -5.95 -11.41
CA PRO A 182 -13.99 -6.31 -10.80
C PRO A 182 -14.32 -7.80 -10.98
N GLU A 183 -13.31 -8.66 -10.82
CA GLU A 183 -13.45 -10.11 -10.87
C GLU A 183 -13.19 -10.67 -9.50
N ARG A 184 -14.08 -11.58 -9.08
CA ARG A 184 -13.86 -12.32 -7.86
C ARG A 184 -12.72 -13.31 -8.11
N GLU A 185 -11.70 -13.23 -7.28
CA GLU A 185 -10.65 -14.23 -7.22
C GLU A 185 -11.29 -15.59 -6.93
N SER A 186 -11.13 -16.54 -7.84
CA SER A 186 -11.62 -17.90 -7.65
C SER A 186 -10.62 -18.64 -6.79
N GLN A 187 -11.10 -19.35 -5.75
CA GLN A 187 -10.26 -20.25 -4.95
C GLN A 187 -9.53 -21.30 -5.80
N THR A 188 -10.05 -21.63 -6.98
CA THR A 188 -9.42 -22.56 -7.93
C THR A 188 -8.33 -21.91 -8.78
N ALA A 189 -8.37 -20.58 -8.97
CA ALA A 189 -7.40 -19.86 -9.78
C ALA A 189 -6.20 -19.36 -8.96
N GLY A 190 -6.24 -19.51 -7.63
CA GLY A 190 -5.23 -19.01 -6.72
C GLY A 190 -5.28 -17.49 -6.56
N GLN A 191 -4.41 -17.00 -5.67
CA GLN A 191 -4.17 -15.59 -5.45
C GLN A 191 -3.36 -15.01 -6.62
N ARG A 192 -3.84 -13.92 -7.22
CA ARG A 192 -3.16 -13.21 -8.30
C ARG A 192 -1.85 -12.63 -7.78
N TYR A 193 -0.79 -12.88 -8.52
CA TYR A 193 0.52 -12.31 -8.28
C TYR A 193 1.23 -12.06 -9.60
N PHE A 194 2.29 -11.27 -9.54
CA PHE A 194 3.23 -11.08 -10.63
C PHE A 194 4.63 -10.99 -10.04
N GLU A 195 5.63 -11.32 -10.83
CA GLU A 195 7.03 -11.15 -10.43
C GLU A 195 7.48 -9.71 -10.66
N VAL A 196 8.15 -9.15 -9.65
CA VAL A 196 8.78 -7.84 -9.74
C VAL A 196 10.14 -7.99 -10.40
N LEU A 197 10.59 -6.97 -11.15
CA LEU A 197 11.91 -6.99 -11.78
C LEU A 197 13.01 -7.16 -10.71
N PRO A 198 14.11 -7.86 -11.01
CA PRO A 198 15.19 -8.06 -10.04
C PRO A 198 15.85 -6.77 -9.52
N SER A 199 15.73 -5.67 -10.26
CA SER A 199 16.23 -4.34 -9.88
C SER A 199 15.31 -3.58 -8.92
N ASP A 200 14.06 -4.02 -8.79
CA ASP A 200 13.01 -3.25 -8.17
C ASP A 200 12.70 -3.81 -6.78
N ASP A 201 12.35 -2.92 -5.85
CA ASP A 201 11.94 -3.29 -4.51
C ASP A 201 10.43 -3.62 -4.51
N PRO A 202 10.02 -4.86 -4.19
CA PRO A 202 8.62 -5.24 -4.25
C PRO A 202 7.75 -4.41 -3.31
N LEU A 203 8.31 -3.83 -2.23
CA LEU A 203 7.56 -2.95 -1.34
C LEU A 203 7.23 -1.61 -2.01
N GLN A 204 8.16 -1.06 -2.78
CA GLN A 204 7.95 0.18 -3.53
C GLN A 204 6.97 -0.03 -4.69
N VAL A 205 7.11 -1.16 -5.41
CA VAL A 205 6.16 -1.50 -6.47
C VAL A 205 4.75 -1.65 -5.89
N ALA A 206 4.60 -2.33 -4.74
CA ALA A 206 3.32 -2.45 -4.06
C ALA A 206 2.73 -1.11 -3.61
N ASP A 207 3.57 -0.16 -3.14
CA ASP A 207 3.15 1.18 -2.73
C ASP A 207 2.67 2.05 -3.92
N VAL A 208 3.20 1.81 -5.11
CA VAL A 208 2.72 2.45 -6.35
C VAL A 208 1.37 1.87 -6.80
N LEU A 209 1.18 0.56 -6.66
CA LEU A 209 -0.01 -0.15 -7.14
C LEU A 209 -1.20 -0.08 -6.18
N GLY A 210 -0.95 0.16 -4.90
CA GLY A 210 -1.96 0.19 -3.86
C GLY A 210 -1.34 0.41 -2.49
N ARG A 211 -1.94 -0.20 -1.47
CA ARG A 211 -1.48 -0.04 -0.08
C ARG A 211 -0.81 -1.32 0.41
N PRO A 212 0.50 -1.34 0.68
CA PRO A 212 1.18 -2.53 1.21
C PRO A 212 0.60 -2.94 2.56
N MET A 213 0.19 -4.20 2.69
CA MET A 213 -0.51 -4.71 3.87
C MET A 213 0.34 -5.71 4.65
N VAL A 214 0.98 -6.63 3.93
CA VAL A 214 1.72 -7.75 4.52
C VAL A 214 3.00 -8.02 3.74
N ILE A 215 4.06 -8.38 4.45
CA ILE A 215 5.30 -8.89 3.87
C ILE A 215 5.45 -10.36 4.28
N LEU A 216 5.55 -11.23 3.30
CA LEU A 216 5.82 -12.66 3.46
C LEU A 216 7.26 -12.94 3.03
N LYS A 217 8.02 -13.64 3.87
CA LYS A 217 9.36 -14.14 3.54
C LYS A 217 9.42 -15.66 3.76
N ILE A 218 9.84 -16.42 2.76
CA ILE A 218 10.01 -17.88 2.83
C ILE A 218 11.45 -18.25 2.43
N GLY A 219 12.07 -19.19 3.16
CA GLY A 219 13.45 -19.61 2.90
C GLY A 219 14.52 -18.75 3.58
N SER A 220 14.14 -17.92 4.58
CA SER A 220 15.08 -17.02 5.27
C SER A 220 15.93 -17.70 6.33
N ARG A 221 15.36 -18.63 7.12
CA ARG A 221 16.03 -19.27 8.27
C ARG A 221 15.46 -20.66 8.55
N THR A 222 16.33 -21.55 9.03
CA THR A 222 15.98 -22.81 9.69
C THR A 222 16.49 -22.77 11.13
N PRO A 223 15.84 -23.44 12.09
CA PRO A 223 16.33 -23.49 13.46
C PRO A 223 17.68 -24.23 13.49
N THR A 224 18.58 -23.78 14.36
CA THR A 224 19.87 -24.43 14.61
C THR A 224 19.68 -25.62 15.55
N ALA A 225 20.74 -26.43 15.75
CA ALA A 225 20.71 -27.57 16.66
C ALA A 225 20.37 -27.19 18.11
N ASP A 226 20.61 -25.93 18.49
CA ASP A 226 20.33 -25.37 19.82
C ASP A 226 18.83 -25.08 20.06
N GLY A 227 17.98 -25.30 19.05
CA GLY A 227 16.53 -25.32 19.18
C GLY A 227 15.81 -24.06 18.67
N LEU A 228 14.56 -23.90 19.12
CA LEU A 228 13.68 -22.77 18.80
C LEU A 228 13.92 -21.62 19.77
N ASP A 229 15.03 -20.89 19.61
CA ASP A 229 15.31 -19.73 20.45
C ASP A 229 14.34 -18.56 20.19
N ASP A 230 14.28 -17.60 21.13
CA ASP A 230 13.42 -16.43 21.03
C ASP A 230 13.71 -15.59 19.77
N GLY A 231 14.97 -15.56 19.32
CA GLY A 231 15.35 -14.84 18.10
C GLY A 231 14.75 -15.47 16.84
N PHE A 232 14.74 -16.80 16.77
CA PHE A 232 14.13 -17.56 15.69
C PHE A 232 12.61 -17.41 15.69
N LEU A 233 11.98 -17.50 16.87
CA LEU A 233 10.54 -17.31 17.05
C LEU A 233 10.10 -15.83 17.01
N LEU A 234 11.04 -14.90 16.80
CA LEU A 234 10.80 -13.46 16.69
C LEU A 234 10.13 -12.87 17.95
N GLY A 235 10.47 -13.42 19.11
CA GLY A 235 9.91 -13.03 20.41
C GLY A 235 8.45 -13.46 20.62
N SER A 236 7.88 -14.25 19.69
CA SER A 236 6.49 -14.73 19.71
C SER A 236 5.46 -13.68 20.15
N PRO A 237 5.21 -12.65 19.32
CA PRO A 237 4.23 -11.63 19.66
C PRO A 237 2.84 -12.25 19.87
N PRO A 238 1.92 -11.59 20.60
CA PRO A 238 0.57 -12.10 20.81
C PRO A 238 -0.15 -12.42 19.50
N VAL A 239 -0.88 -13.53 19.48
CA VAL A 239 -1.71 -14.01 18.35
C VAL A 239 -3.15 -14.25 18.82
N GLU A 240 -4.12 -13.84 18.02
CA GLU A 240 -5.52 -14.26 18.18
C GLU A 240 -5.79 -15.48 17.28
N HIS A 241 -6.15 -16.63 17.84
CA HIS A 241 -6.59 -17.77 17.02
C HIS A 241 -8.05 -17.57 16.59
N LEU A 242 -8.30 -17.61 15.29
CA LEU A 242 -9.63 -17.39 14.71
C LEU A 242 -10.12 -18.65 14.00
N MET A 243 -11.44 -18.78 13.85
CA MET A 243 -12.00 -19.87 13.06
C MET A 243 -11.69 -19.67 11.58
N ALA A 244 -11.04 -20.65 10.96
CA ALA A 244 -10.77 -20.67 9.52
C ALA A 244 -12.07 -20.47 8.72
N SER A 245 -12.00 -19.80 7.57
CA SER A 245 -13.17 -19.55 6.74
C SER A 245 -13.67 -20.88 6.18
N THR A 246 -14.75 -21.43 6.74
CA THR A 246 -15.35 -22.68 6.21
C THR A 246 -16.05 -22.46 4.86
N THR A 247 -16.21 -21.21 4.43
CA THR A 247 -16.98 -20.84 3.24
C THR A 247 -16.34 -19.63 2.58
N ALA A 248 -16.21 -19.68 1.25
CA ALA A 248 -15.93 -18.50 0.42
C ALA A 248 -16.80 -17.31 0.87
N PRO A 249 -16.31 -16.06 0.84
CA PRO A 249 -17.11 -14.92 1.26
C PRO A 249 -18.45 -14.98 0.52
N ALA A 250 -19.57 -14.94 1.24
CA ALA A 250 -20.87 -14.75 0.60
C ALA A 250 -20.73 -13.52 -0.30
N ALA A 251 -21.25 -13.61 -1.53
CA ALA A 251 -21.32 -12.46 -2.41
C ALA A 251 -21.85 -11.26 -1.61
N PRO A 252 -21.33 -10.03 -1.81
CA PRO A 252 -22.08 -8.87 -1.35
C PRO A 252 -23.53 -9.08 -1.82
N PRO A 253 -24.53 -8.83 -0.97
CA PRO A 253 -25.91 -8.95 -1.42
C PRO A 253 -25.98 -8.15 -2.71
N THR A 254 -26.31 -8.83 -3.82
CA THR A 254 -26.76 -8.15 -5.02
C THR A 254 -27.76 -7.15 -4.49
N ALA A 255 -27.45 -5.86 -4.56
CA ALA A 255 -28.41 -4.84 -4.21
C ALA A 255 -29.61 -5.18 -5.08
N SER A 256 -30.65 -5.75 -4.47
CA SER A 256 -31.94 -5.84 -5.11
C SER A 256 -32.18 -4.40 -5.51
N ARG A 257 -32.19 -4.16 -6.82
CA ARG A 257 -32.49 -2.87 -7.40
C ARG A 257 -33.93 -2.61 -6.96
N GLY A 258 -34.07 -2.05 -5.76
CA GLY A 258 -35.32 -1.53 -5.27
C GLY A 258 -35.79 -0.59 -6.34
N THR A 259 -36.98 -0.84 -6.86
CA THR A 259 -37.77 0.13 -7.60
C THR A 259 -37.98 1.35 -6.72
N GLU A 260 -36.97 2.20 -6.60
CA GLU A 260 -37.19 3.62 -6.43
C GLU A 260 -37.53 4.17 -7.82
N PRO A 261 -38.67 4.85 -7.99
CA PRO A 261 -38.95 5.52 -9.24
C PRO A 261 -37.89 6.59 -9.46
N TYR A 262 -37.09 6.43 -10.50
CA TYR A 262 -36.20 7.46 -11.02
C TYR A 262 -37.05 8.70 -11.36
N ILE A 263 -36.99 9.72 -10.52
CA ILE A 263 -37.56 11.04 -10.83
C ILE A 263 -36.58 11.73 -11.76
N ALA A 264 -36.90 11.73 -13.06
CA ALA A 264 -36.15 12.48 -14.05
C ALA A 264 -36.16 13.99 -13.71
N PRO A 265 -35.05 14.72 -13.94
CA PRO A 265 -35.04 16.16 -13.75
C PRO A 265 -36.01 16.83 -14.73
N ILE A 266 -36.91 17.65 -14.20
CA ILE A 266 -37.87 18.46 -14.96
C ILE A 266 -37.07 19.44 -15.82
N THR A 267 -36.92 19.13 -17.10
CA THR A 267 -36.44 20.11 -18.08
C THR A 267 -37.67 20.87 -18.58
N HIS A 268 -37.88 22.08 -18.08
CA HIS A 268 -38.95 22.95 -18.56
C HIS A 268 -38.69 23.30 -20.04
N LEU A 269 -39.64 22.92 -20.91
CA LEU A 269 -39.70 23.29 -22.31
C LEU A 269 -40.03 24.78 -22.50
N SER A 270 -39.39 25.40 -23.49
CA SER A 270 -39.96 26.43 -24.39
C SER A 270 -39.00 26.53 -25.58
N HIS A 271 -39.33 26.35 -26.86
CA HIS A 271 -40.40 26.90 -27.72
C HIS A 271 -40.35 26.14 -29.10
N PRO A 272 -41.22 26.41 -30.10
CA PRO A 272 -42.07 25.39 -30.67
C PRO A 272 -41.72 24.90 -32.09
N GLN A 273 -42.40 23.80 -32.41
CA GLN A 273 -42.63 23.08 -33.66
C GLN A 273 -42.58 23.84 -34.99
N GLY A 274 -41.98 23.17 -35.99
CA GLY A 274 -42.11 23.47 -37.42
C GLY A 274 -41.78 22.23 -38.30
N GLN A 275 -42.80 21.40 -38.53
CA GLN A 275 -43.12 20.58 -39.72
C GLN A 275 -41.99 20.17 -40.71
N SER A 276 -41.82 18.86 -40.93
CA SER A 276 -42.29 18.14 -42.15
C SER A 276 -41.60 16.78 -42.30
N ALA A 277 -42.40 15.76 -42.58
CA ALA A 277 -42.00 14.39 -42.81
C ALA A 277 -41.30 14.21 -44.16
N THR A 278 -40.28 13.34 -44.23
CA THR A 278 -39.94 12.61 -45.46
C THR A 278 -39.44 11.22 -45.10
N THR A 279 -40.25 10.25 -45.51
CA THR A 279 -39.98 8.82 -45.64
C THR A 279 -38.73 8.56 -46.49
N PHE A 280 -37.79 7.73 -46.04
CA PHE A 280 -36.92 6.98 -46.93
C PHE A 280 -36.54 5.61 -46.34
N MET A 281 -36.65 4.59 -47.19
CA MET A 281 -36.51 3.15 -46.92
C MET A 281 -35.08 2.71 -46.52
N PRO A 282 -34.91 1.52 -45.92
CA PRO A 282 -33.61 0.93 -45.60
C PRO A 282 -33.14 -0.09 -46.65
N ALA A 283 -31.82 -0.14 -46.91
CA ALA A 283 -31.04 -1.32 -47.36
C ALA A 283 -29.57 -0.92 -47.67
N PRO A 284 -28.60 -1.85 -47.78
CA PRO A 284 -28.39 -3.09 -47.03
C PRO A 284 -26.94 -3.24 -46.51
N SER A 285 -26.70 -4.38 -45.86
CA SER A 285 -25.48 -4.85 -45.19
C SER A 285 -24.26 -5.11 -46.09
N ARG A 286 -23.10 -5.19 -45.40
CA ARG A 286 -21.85 -5.94 -45.70
C ARG A 286 -20.79 -5.27 -46.58
N ILE A 287 -19.63 -5.01 -45.97
CA ILE A 287 -18.32 -5.15 -46.63
C ILE A 287 -17.44 -6.04 -45.74
N THR A 288 -17.10 -7.19 -46.29
CA THR A 288 -16.07 -8.15 -45.85
C THR A 288 -14.72 -7.66 -46.36
N LEU A 289 -13.70 -7.55 -45.50
CA LEU A 289 -12.32 -7.31 -45.93
C LEU A 289 -11.59 -8.66 -46.12
N PRO A 290 -10.80 -8.82 -47.20
CA PRO A 290 -10.18 -10.10 -47.56
C PRO A 290 -8.90 -10.38 -46.77
N ASN A 291 -8.77 -11.66 -46.44
CA ASN A 291 -7.59 -12.35 -45.94
C ASN A 291 -6.48 -12.36 -47.01
N ARG A 292 -5.23 -12.05 -46.63
CA ARG A 292 -4.07 -12.21 -47.51
C ARG A 292 -3.06 -13.15 -46.86
N ALA A 293 -3.10 -14.41 -47.31
CA ALA A 293 -2.05 -15.37 -47.09
C ALA A 293 -0.86 -15.14 -48.06
N ALA A 294 0.28 -15.64 -47.59
CA ALA A 294 1.38 -16.24 -48.34
C ALA A 294 2.69 -15.44 -48.55
N ALA A 295 3.74 -16.12 -48.04
CA ALA A 295 5.08 -16.30 -48.59
C ALA A 295 6.17 -15.28 -48.22
N ARG A 296 7.16 -15.75 -47.44
CA ARG A 296 8.46 -16.15 -48.01
C ARG A 296 9.26 -17.04 -47.05
N ARG A 297 9.75 -18.15 -47.61
CA ARG A 297 10.83 -18.98 -47.08
C ARG A 297 12.13 -18.18 -47.10
N TYR A 298 12.94 -18.30 -46.05
CA TYR A 298 14.34 -18.76 -46.05
C TYR A 298 14.71 -19.18 -44.63
#